data_AF-A0A6A5RB88-F1
#
_entry.id   AF-A0A6A5RB88-F1
#
_cell.length_a   1.000
_cell.length_b   1.000
_cell.length_c   1.000
_cell.angle_alpha   90.00
_cell.angle_beta   90.00
_cell.angle_gamma   90.00
#
_symmetry.space_group_name_H-M   'P 1'
#
loop_
_entity.id
_entity.type
_entity.pdbx_description
1 polymer ?
#
loop_
_entity_poly.entity_id
_entity_poly.type
_entity_poly.pdbx_seq_one_letter_code
_entity_poly.pdbx_strand_id
1 'polypeptide(L)'
;MRRFPAYIDLLRKQWIVLYMKPEPATKEHWVRHMEYLKCVVPDDRLIFYDVKEGWEPLCRVLEKAVPDMEFPRIDDERAIEELARRFLIKGFVRWGVVTSAVRVGVVVILWVARTYAQELCASGIYVR
;
A
#
# COMPACT_ATOMS: atom_id res chain seq x y z
N MET A 1 -13.36 -6.19 -0.38
CA MET A 1 -11.92 -6.57 -0.53
C MET A 1 -11.54 -7.95 0.01
N ARG A 2 -12.45 -8.80 0.53
CA ARG A 2 -12.10 -10.13 1.10
C ARG A 2 -11.33 -11.07 0.15
N ARG A 3 -11.61 -11.02 -1.15
CA ARG A 3 -10.96 -11.88 -2.16
C ARG A 3 -9.65 -11.32 -2.71
N PHE A 4 -9.33 -10.07 -2.38
CA PHE A 4 -8.17 -9.38 -2.94
C PHE A 4 -6.84 -10.10 -2.63
N PRO A 5 -6.58 -10.60 -1.40
CA PRO A 5 -5.34 -11.33 -1.12
C PRO A 5 -5.18 -12.59 -1.98
N ALA A 6 -6.24 -13.41 -2.08
CA ALA A 6 -6.22 -14.60 -2.92
C ALA A 6 -6.00 -14.27 -4.40
N TYR A 7 -6.57 -13.17 -4.89
CA TYR A 7 -6.32 -12.68 -6.25
C TYR A 7 -4.86 -12.28 -6.47
N ILE A 8 -4.27 -11.51 -5.54
CA ILE A 8 -2.84 -11.14 -5.60
C ILE A 8 -1.94 -12.38 -5.57
N ASP A 9 -2.26 -13.37 -4.75
CA ASP A 9 -1.48 -14.62 -4.68
C ASP A 9 -1.54 -15.40 -6.00
N LEU A 10 -2.68 -15.40 -6.69
CA LEU A 10 -2.80 -15.99 -8.03
C LEU A 10 -1.96 -15.22 -9.05
N LEU A 11 -1.97 -13.89 -9.02
CA LEU A 11 -1.14 -13.07 -9.91
C LEU A 11 0.36 -13.33 -9.68
N ARG A 12 0.81 -13.47 -8.43
CA ARG A 12 2.21 -13.82 -8.13
C ARG A 12 2.60 -15.20 -8.64
N LYS A 13 1.69 -16.18 -8.56
CA LYS A 13 1.93 -17.50 -9.14
C LYS A 13 2.05 -17.41 -10.67
N GLN A 14 1.15 -16.67 -11.31
CA GLN A 14 1.20 -16.43 -12.76
C GLN A 14 2.49 -15.70 -13.17
N TRP A 15 2.95 -14.75 -12.36
CA TRP A 15 4.22 -14.04 -12.57
C TRP A 15 5.41 -15.01 -12.63
N ILE A 16 5.50 -15.93 -11.68
CA ILE A 16 6.57 -16.94 -11.65
C ILE A 16 6.48 -17.85 -12.89
N VAL A 17 5.28 -18.20 -13.35
CA VAL A 17 5.10 -19.01 -14.57
C VAL A 17 5.59 -18.25 -15.80
N LEU A 18 5.28 -16.96 -15.93
CA LEU A 18 5.66 -16.15 -17.10
C LEU A 18 7.14 -15.79 -17.11
N TYR A 19 7.72 -15.50 -15.94
CA TYR A 19 9.06 -14.94 -15.84
C TYR A 19 10.06 -15.86 -15.14
N MET A 20 9.69 -17.07 -14.74
CA MET A 20 10.54 -18.09 -14.11
C MET A 20 11.26 -17.64 -12.82
N LYS A 21 10.89 -16.48 -12.26
CA LYS A 21 11.46 -15.91 -11.04
C LYS A 21 10.38 -15.22 -10.20
N PRO A 22 10.51 -15.23 -8.87
CA PRO A 22 9.59 -14.51 -7.99
C PRO A 22 9.90 -13.01 -7.94
N GLU A 23 8.96 -12.26 -7.36
CA GLU A 23 9.17 -10.87 -6.95
C GLU A 23 10.36 -10.75 -5.96
N PRO A 24 11.07 -9.60 -5.92
CA PRO A 24 10.77 -8.35 -6.61
C PRO A 24 11.12 -8.39 -8.11
N ALA A 25 10.40 -7.58 -8.89
CA ALA A 25 10.73 -7.39 -10.30
C ALA A 25 12.13 -6.80 -10.44
N THR A 26 12.90 -7.34 -11.39
CA THR A 26 14.29 -6.94 -11.66
C THR A 26 14.46 -6.66 -13.15
N LYS A 27 15.63 -6.13 -13.53
CA LYS A 27 15.98 -5.94 -14.94
C LYS A 27 15.84 -7.21 -15.79
N GLU A 28 16.05 -8.39 -15.21
CA GLU A 28 15.89 -9.66 -15.92
C GLU A 28 14.43 -9.91 -16.32
N HIS A 29 13.48 -9.59 -15.43
CA HIS A 29 12.06 -9.69 -15.74
C HIS A 29 11.68 -8.76 -16.90
N TRP A 30 12.20 -7.53 -16.89
CA TRP A 30 12.01 -6.57 -17.97
C TRP A 30 12.52 -7.11 -19.30
N VAL A 31 13.78 -7.57 -19.35
CA VAL A 31 14.39 -8.10 -20.58
C VAL A 31 13.58 -9.28 -21.12
N ARG A 32 13.23 -10.25 -20.26
CA ARG A 32 12.42 -11.42 -20.64
C ARG A 32 11.04 -11.02 -21.15
N HIS A 33 10.40 -10.03 -20.55
CA HIS A 33 9.10 -9.54 -21.02
C HIS A 33 9.22 -8.86 -22.40
N MET A 34 10.25 -8.03 -22.61
CA MET A 34 10.48 -7.39 -23.91
C MET A 34 10.75 -8.40 -25.02
N GLU A 35 11.55 -9.44 -24.74
CA GLU A 35 11.79 -10.56 -25.68
C GLU A 35 10.51 -11.35 -25.98
N TYR A 36 9.72 -11.64 -24.94
CA TYR A 36 8.43 -12.30 -25.09
C TYR A 36 7.49 -11.50 -26.00
N LEU A 37 7.35 -10.19 -25.78
CA LEU A 37 6.50 -9.32 -26.61
C LEU A 37 6.90 -9.35 -28.08
N LYS A 38 8.20 -9.28 -28.40
CA LYS A 38 8.72 -9.40 -29.77
C LYS A 38 8.45 -10.76 -30.40
N CYS A 39 8.32 -11.81 -29.58
CA CYS A 39 8.05 -13.15 -30.06
C CYS A 39 6.56 -13.39 -30.34
N VAL A 40 5.66 -12.83 -29.52
CA VAL A 40 4.22 -13.13 -29.59
C VAL A 40 3.35 -12.06 -30.24
N VAL A 41 3.82 -10.82 -30.32
CA VAL A 41 3.10 -9.71 -30.96
C VAL A 41 3.66 -9.50 -32.37
N PRO A 42 2.82 -9.49 -33.43
CA PRO A 42 3.25 -9.12 -34.76
C PRO A 42 3.95 -7.75 -34.80
N ASP A 43 5.02 -7.62 -35.60
CA ASP A 43 5.84 -6.41 -35.65
C ASP A 43 5.04 -5.14 -36.03
N ASP A 44 4.01 -5.28 -36.87
CA ASP A 44 3.12 -4.19 -37.28
C ASP A 44 2.19 -3.72 -36.14
N ARG A 45 2.13 -4.46 -35.03
CA ARG A 45 1.29 -4.16 -33.85
C ARG A 45 2.09 -3.94 -32.58
N LEU A 46 3.42 -3.99 -32.66
CA LEU A 46 4.31 -3.79 -31.52
C LEU A 46 5.04 -2.45 -31.63
N ILE A 47 4.80 -1.57 -30.66
CA ILE A 47 5.49 -0.29 -30.54
C ILE A 47 6.10 -0.19 -29.15
N PHE A 48 7.38 0.20 -29.10
CA PHE A 48 8.04 0.63 -27.86
C PHE A 48 7.99 2.15 -27.78
N TYR A 49 7.42 2.66 -26.70
CA TYR A 49 7.15 4.08 -26.50
C TYR A 49 7.58 4.47 -25.07
N ASP A 50 8.30 5.58 -24.93
CA ASP A 50 8.65 6.14 -23.62
C ASP A 50 7.58 7.16 -23.21
N VAL A 51 6.91 6.90 -22.09
CA VAL A 51 5.86 7.78 -21.52
C VAL A 51 6.34 9.22 -21.27
N LYS A 52 7.65 9.46 -21.19
CA LYS A 52 8.24 10.79 -21.07
C LYS A 52 8.10 11.62 -22.35
N GLU A 53 7.86 11.00 -23.49
CA GLU A 53 7.72 11.67 -24.78
C GLU A 53 6.32 12.32 -24.96
N GLY A 54 5.37 12.05 -24.06
CA GLY A 54 4.05 12.70 -24.07
C GLY A 54 3.14 12.25 -25.20
N TRP A 55 2.13 13.05 -25.54
CA TRP A 55 1.04 12.63 -26.42
C TRP A 55 1.45 12.29 -27.85
N GLU A 56 2.42 13.01 -28.41
CA GLU A 56 2.64 13.02 -29.86
C GLU A 56 2.99 11.64 -30.45
N PRO A 57 3.96 10.87 -29.91
CA PRO A 57 4.29 9.56 -30.47
C PRO A 57 3.15 8.54 -30.30
N LEU A 58 2.45 8.60 -29.16
CA LEU A 58 1.33 7.70 -28.86
C LEU A 58 0.14 7.95 -29.80
N CYS A 59 -0.26 9.21 -29.97
CA CYS A 59 -1.35 9.59 -30.86
C CYS A 59 -1.05 9.26 -32.32
N ARG A 60 0.22 9.42 -32.76
CA ARG A 60 0.66 9.04 -34.12
C ARG A 60 0.46 7.56 -34.40
N VAL A 61 0.86 6.71 -33.46
CA VAL A 61 0.73 5.24 -33.57
C VAL A 61 -0.72 4.79 -33.54
N LEU A 62 -1.56 5.48 -32.77
CA LEU A 62 -2.99 5.17 -32.66
C LEU A 62 -3.86 5.82 -33.74
N GLU A 63 -3.25 6.60 -34.65
CA GLU A 63 -3.96 7.39 -35.67
C GLU A 63 -5.05 8.30 -35.07
N LYS A 64 -4.72 8.95 -33.94
CA LYS A 64 -5.61 9.89 -33.22
C LYS A 64 -5.02 11.29 -33.22
N ALA A 65 -5.90 12.29 -33.12
CA ALA A 65 -5.49 13.67 -32.89
C ALA A 65 -4.85 13.81 -31.50
N VAL A 66 -3.85 14.69 -31.39
CA VAL A 66 -3.25 15.07 -30.11
C VAL A 66 -4.27 15.92 -29.34
N PRO A 67 -4.60 15.58 -28.09
CA PRO A 67 -5.56 16.36 -27.30
C PRO A 67 -4.93 17.68 -26.85
N ASP A 68 -5.76 18.72 -26.69
CA ASP A 68 -5.38 20.02 -26.15
C ASP A 68 -5.31 19.99 -24.61
N MET A 69 -4.47 19.11 -24.07
CA MET A 69 -4.20 19.00 -22.64
C MET A 69 -2.79 18.45 -22.39
N GLU A 70 -2.23 18.78 -21.23
CA GLU A 70 -0.94 18.23 -20.82
C GLU A 70 -1.00 16.70 -20.63
N PHE A 71 0.13 16.04 -20.87
CA PHE A 71 0.24 14.60 -20.65
C PHE A 71 0.15 14.30 -19.14
N PRO A 72 -0.74 13.38 -18.72
CA PRO A 72 -1.04 13.19 -17.30
C PRO A 72 0.16 12.61 -16.52
N ARG A 73 0.43 13.19 -15.35
CA ARG A 73 1.44 12.72 -14.38
C ARG A 73 0.80 12.52 -13.01
N ILE A 74 0.03 11.44 -12.88
CA ILE A 74 -0.80 11.17 -11.69
C ILE A 74 -0.25 10.06 -10.79
N ASP A 75 0.63 9.22 -11.31
CA ASP A 75 1.21 8.06 -10.60
C ASP A 75 2.74 8.23 -10.56
N ASP A 76 3.18 9.34 -9.99
CA ASP A 76 4.58 9.64 -9.80
C ASP A 76 5.06 9.27 -8.38
N GLU A 77 6.38 9.29 -8.20
CA GLU A 77 7.02 8.95 -6.93
C GLU A 77 6.45 9.78 -5.76
N ARG A 78 6.21 11.08 -5.98
CA ARG A 78 5.66 11.99 -4.96
C ARG A 78 4.26 11.59 -4.56
N ALA A 79 3.39 11.24 -5.52
CA ALA A 79 2.03 10.79 -5.23
C ALA A 79 2.03 9.54 -4.33
N ILE A 80 2.94 8.59 -4.60
CA ILE A 80 3.10 7.37 -3.80
C ILE A 80 3.62 7.70 -2.40
N GLU A 81 4.64 8.56 -2.29
CA GLU A 81 5.20 8.99 -1.00
C GLU A 81 4.17 9.71 -0.12
N GLU A 82 3.37 10.61 -0.71
CA GLU A 82 2.31 11.31 -0.01
C GLU A 82 1.23 10.36 0.49
N LEU A 83 0.83 9.39 -0.34
CA LEU A 83 -0.15 8.38 0.02
C LEU A 83 0.36 7.53 1.19
N ALA A 84 1.61 7.06 1.12
CA ALA A 84 2.26 6.30 2.19
C ALA A 84 2.31 7.10 3.51
N ARG A 85 2.76 8.36 3.45
CA ARG A 85 2.79 9.26 4.61
C ARG A 85 1.41 9.42 5.26
N ARG A 86 0.36 9.63 4.46
CA ARG A 86 -1.01 9.77 4.96
C ARG A 86 -1.49 8.53 5.69
N PHE A 87 -1.21 7.33 5.15
CA PHE A 87 -1.58 6.08 5.81
C PHE A 87 -0.83 5.85 7.12
N LEU A 88 0.48 6.13 7.15
CA LEU A 88 1.29 6.00 8.36
C LEU A 88 0.81 6.93 9.46
N ILE A 89 0.62 8.22 9.18
CA ILE A 89 0.15 9.21 10.17
C ILE A 89 -1.22 8.80 10.74
N LYS A 90 -2.18 8.45 9.87
CA LYS A 90 -3.51 8.01 10.32
C LYS A 90 -3.44 6.75 11.20
N GLY A 91 -2.59 5.79 10.82
CA GLY A 91 -2.34 4.58 11.61
C GLY A 91 -1.80 4.91 12.99
N PHE A 92 -0.76 5.75 13.06
CA PHE A 92 -0.15 6.17 14.33
C PHE A 92 -1.09 6.95 15.23
N VAL A 93 -1.88 7.88 14.68
CA VAL A 93 -2.89 8.61 15.45
C VAL A 93 -3.92 7.66 16.04
N ARG A 94 -4.45 6.72 15.24
CA ARG A 94 -5.44 5.75 15.70
C ARG A 94 -4.90 4.87 16.82
N TRP A 95 -3.69 4.34 16.68
CA TRP A 95 -3.04 3.56 17.73
C TRP A 95 -2.68 4.41 18.96
N GLY A 96 -2.31 5.68 18.77
CA GLY A 96 -2.08 6.62 19.86
C GLY A 96 -3.33 6.82 20.71
N VAL A 97 -4.51 6.98 20.09
CA VAL A 97 -5.79 7.11 20.79
C VAL A 97 -6.17 5.83 21.55
N VAL A 98 -5.99 4.66 20.94
CA VAL A 98 -6.30 3.38 21.60
C VAL A 98 -5.39 3.16 22.81
N THR A 99 -4.08 3.39 22.65
CA THR A 99 -3.12 3.19 23.74
C THR A 99 -3.30 4.20 24.86
N SER A 100 -3.65 5.46 24.55
CA SER A 100 -3.96 6.46 25.57
C SER A 100 -5.21 6.11 26.37
N ALA A 101 -6.29 5.67 25.70
CA ALA A 101 -7.53 5.25 26.38
C ALA A 101 -7.29 4.05 27.31
N VAL A 102 -6.53 3.04 26.86
CA VAL A 102 -6.17 1.88 27.69
C VAL A 102 -5.34 2.30 28.90
N ARG A 103 -4.33 3.17 28.72
CA ARG A 103 -3.52 3.69 29.83
C ARG A 103 -4.36 4.43 30.86
N VAL A 104 -5.26 5.31 30.41
CA VAL A 104 -6.18 6.03 31.29
C VAL A 104 -7.07 5.05 32.07
N GLY A 105 -7.65 4.05 31.39
CA GLY A 105 -8.45 3.02 32.03
C GLY A 105 -7.70 2.26 33.13
N VAL A 106 -6.46 1.83 32.86
CA VAL A 106 -5.61 1.16 33.86
C VAL A 106 -5.32 2.07 35.06
N VAL A 107 -4.97 3.33 34.79
CA VAL A 107 -4.70 4.31 35.87
C VAL A 107 -5.93 4.52 36.74
N VAL A 108 -7.11 4.66 36.14
CA VAL A 108 -8.38 4.81 36.88
C VAL A 108 -8.65 3.56 37.72
N ILE A 109 -8.50 2.35 37.16
CA ILE A 109 -8.71 1.10 37.91
C ILE A 109 -7.76 1.01 39.10
N LEU A 110 -6.47 1.31 38.92
CA LEU A 110 -5.48 1.28 40.00
C LEU A 110 -5.78 2.33 41.06
N TRP A 111 -6.20 3.53 40.65
CA TRP A 111 -6.59 4.60 41.57
C TRP A 111 -7.81 4.18 42.40
N VAL A 112 -8.85 3.65 41.76
CA VAL A 112 -10.07 3.14 42.41
C VAL A 112 -9.77 1.97 43.36
N ALA A 113 -8.98 0.98 42.93
CA ALA A 113 -8.60 -0.14 43.78
C ALA A 113 -7.83 0.33 45.02
N ARG A 114 -6.96 1.33 44.87
CA ARG A 114 -6.22 1.93 45.98
C ARG A 114 -7.15 2.64 46.96
N THR A 115 -8.12 3.43 46.48
CA THR A 115 -9.06 4.12 47.37
C THR A 115 -9.94 3.13 48.13
N TYR A 116 -10.48 2.11 47.46
CA TYR A 116 -11.26 1.05 48.13
C TYR A 116 -10.43 0.29 49.18
N ALA A 117 -9.17 -0.03 48.89
CA ALA A 117 -8.29 -0.67 49.86
C ALA A 117 -8.02 0.21 51.09
N GLN A 118 -7.87 1.52 50.90
CA GLN A 118 -7.71 2.48 52.01
C GLN A 118 -8.98 2.57 52.87
N GLU A 119 -10.17 2.58 52.26
CA GLU A 119 -11.46 2.59 52.98
C GLU A 119 -11.72 1.28 53.74
N LEU A 120 -11.37 0.12 53.17
CA LEU A 120 -11.47 -1.18 53.86
C LEU A 120 -10.54 -1.27 55.07
N CYS A 121 -9.31 -0.75 54.97
CA CYS A 121 -8.41 -0.64 56.11
C CYS A 121 -8.94 0.34 57.17
N ALA A 122 -9.53 1.47 56.76
CA ALA A 122 -10.05 2.49 57.68
C ALA A 122 -11.34 2.09 58.40
N SER A 123 -12.20 1.28 57.77
CA SER A 123 -13.46 0.79 58.33
C SER A 123 -13.30 -0.33 59.36
N GLY A 124 -12.07 -0.76 59.68
CA GLY A 124 -11.80 -1.74 60.73
C GLY A 124 -12.26 -3.17 60.43
N ILE A 125 -12.69 -3.46 59.19
CA ILE A 125 -13.11 -4.80 58.75
C ILE A 125 -11.87 -5.73 58.60
N TYR A 126 -10.66 -5.15 58.53
CA TYR A 126 -9.38 -5.88 58.51
C TYR A 126 -8.67 -5.78 59.86
N VAL A 127 -9.25 -6.36 60.91
CA VAL A 127 -8.48 -6.75 62.11
C VAL A 127 -8.66 -8.25 62.33
N ARG A 128 -7.57 -8.95 62.00
CA ARG A 128 -7.21 -10.36 62.18
C ARG A 128 -7.54 -11.33 61.05
#